data_AF-A0A963J4A1-F1
#
_entry.id   AF-A0A963J4A1-F1
#
_cell.length_a   1.000
_cell.length_b   1.000
_cell.length_c   1.000
_cell.angle_alpha   90.00
_cell.angle_beta   90.00
_cell.angle_gamma   90.00
#
_symmetry.space_group_name_H-M   'P 1'
#
loop_
_entity.id
_entity.type
_entity.pdbx_description
1 polymer ?
#
loop_
_entity_poly.entity_id
_entity_poly.type
_entity_poly.pdbx_seq_one_letter_code
_entity_poly.pdbx_strand_id
1 'polypeptide(L)'
;TQAEVKRDGWAIECRINAEDPFRNFLPSTGRLVRFAPPQETMFQSEPDKKLGVRVDTGVYEGGEIPMYYDSMIAKLIVHGTDRNDAIQKMRAALNGFVIRGISSNIPFQAALLAHPKFVSGDFNTGFIAENYAHGFVAEDVPHEDPLFLVALAAFMHRRYRARASGISGQMAGHEVKVGESFVVANLGAEGHHQYHDVTVTDFEDKSGSSAVSVGGKSYQISSTATLGQIRVQGSCNGMGFTAQVERGAGKNPLALRIAHNGTQLEAMVFSPLGARLHQLMPYKAPPDLSKFLLSPMPGLLVDIVVQEGQKVQAGEKLAVIEAMKMENVLLAAQDGVVGKLVAGKGESLSVDQVILEFQ
;
A
#
# COMPACT_ATOMS: atom_id res chain seq x y z
N THR A 1 -3.84 23.21 40.13
CA THR A 1 -4.72 22.29 40.89
C THR A 1 -5.17 21.13 40.00
N GLN A 2 -5.68 20.01 40.54
CA GLN A 2 -6.21 18.91 39.70
C GLN A 2 -7.34 19.37 38.77
N ALA A 3 -8.12 20.38 39.19
CA ALA A 3 -9.19 20.98 38.39
C ALA A 3 -8.70 21.74 37.15
N GLU A 4 -7.42 22.11 37.07
CA GLU A 4 -6.83 22.78 35.90
C GLU A 4 -6.43 21.79 34.79
N VAL A 5 -6.33 20.48 35.10
CA VAL A 5 -5.97 19.45 34.12
C VAL A 5 -7.21 19.05 33.31
N LYS A 6 -7.52 19.84 32.28
CA LYS A 6 -8.63 19.59 31.37
C LYS A 6 -8.28 18.51 30.34
N ARG A 7 -9.29 17.76 29.91
CA ARG A 7 -9.22 16.77 28.81
C ARG A 7 -10.15 17.26 27.70
N ASP A 8 -9.59 17.93 26.72
CA ASP A 8 -10.36 18.52 25.62
C ASP A 8 -10.20 17.65 24.37
N GLY A 9 -11.31 17.26 23.74
CA GLY A 9 -11.30 16.49 22.50
C GLY A 9 -10.84 15.03 22.66
N TRP A 10 -10.37 14.45 21.56
CA TRP A 10 -9.91 13.06 21.47
C TRP A 10 -8.61 12.96 20.70
N ALA A 11 -7.75 12.01 21.06
CA ALA A 11 -6.52 11.72 20.36
C ALA A 11 -6.42 10.24 19.98
N ILE A 12 -5.82 9.97 18.82
CA ILE A 12 -5.51 8.62 18.35
C ILE A 12 -4.05 8.61 17.89
N GLU A 13 -3.30 7.58 18.28
CA GLU A 13 -1.93 7.32 17.84
C GLU A 13 -1.89 5.98 17.09
N CYS A 14 -1.35 5.99 15.88
CA CYS A 14 -0.98 4.81 15.13
C CYS A 14 0.55 4.68 15.13
N ARG A 15 1.06 3.52 15.54
CA ARG A 15 2.47 3.16 15.36
C ARG A 15 2.67 2.67 13.94
N ILE A 16 3.49 3.41 13.20
CA ILE A 16 3.87 3.07 11.85
C ILE A 16 5.12 2.21 11.95
N ASN A 17 4.98 0.93 11.63
CA ASN A 17 6.05 -0.05 11.68
C ASN A 17 6.48 -0.46 10.28
N ALA A 18 7.75 -0.73 10.13
CA ALA A 18 8.39 -1.35 8.98
C ALA A 18 8.12 -2.87 8.98
N GLU A 19 6.86 -3.23 8.78
CA GLU A 19 6.34 -4.60 8.77
C GLU A 19 5.43 -4.79 7.56
N ASP A 20 5.33 -6.01 7.04
CA ASP A 20 4.44 -6.34 5.92
C ASP A 20 3.20 -7.12 6.42
N PRO A 21 2.04 -6.47 6.60
CA PRO A 21 0.82 -7.14 7.06
C PRO A 21 0.39 -8.31 6.17
N PHE A 22 0.60 -8.22 4.86
CA PHE A 22 0.20 -9.25 3.89
C PHE A 22 1.10 -10.48 3.94
N ARG A 23 2.26 -10.37 4.59
CA ARG A 23 3.16 -11.48 4.85
C ARG A 23 3.25 -11.73 6.36
N ASN A 24 2.11 -11.71 7.04
CA ASN A 24 2.00 -11.99 8.47
C ASN A 24 2.90 -11.09 9.34
N PHE A 25 2.92 -9.79 9.03
CA PHE A 25 3.69 -8.76 9.74
C PHE A 25 5.20 -9.03 9.80
N LEU A 26 5.75 -9.72 8.80
CA LEU A 26 7.20 -9.92 8.71
C LEU A 26 7.93 -8.55 8.70
N PRO A 27 9.02 -8.42 9.47
CA PRO A 27 9.88 -7.25 9.45
C PRO A 27 10.34 -6.87 8.03
N SER A 28 10.38 -5.58 7.75
CA SER A 28 10.80 -5.01 6.47
C SER A 28 11.96 -4.05 6.67
N THR A 29 13.18 -4.55 6.46
CA THR A 29 14.40 -3.73 6.54
C THR A 29 14.76 -3.17 5.17
N GLY A 30 15.52 -2.08 5.15
CA GLY A 30 16.08 -1.52 3.92
C GLY A 30 16.00 -0.01 3.85
N ARG A 31 16.37 0.53 2.69
CA ARG A 31 16.42 1.99 2.47
C ARG A 31 15.02 2.56 2.25
N LEU A 32 14.72 3.66 2.95
CA LEU A 32 13.54 4.49 2.71
C LEU A 32 13.74 5.29 1.40
N VAL A 33 13.38 4.70 0.27
CA VAL A 33 13.46 5.34 -1.07
C VAL A 33 12.59 6.60 -1.12
N ARG A 34 11.42 6.56 -0.50
CA ARG A 34 10.55 7.73 -0.29
C ARG A 34 10.01 7.68 1.14
N PHE A 35 10.08 8.79 1.84
CA PHE A 35 9.47 8.94 3.16
C PHE A 35 8.86 10.34 3.27
N ALA A 36 7.56 10.43 3.00
CA ALA A 36 6.81 11.67 3.08
C ALA A 36 5.60 11.50 4.03
N PRO A 37 5.77 11.85 5.31
CA PRO A 37 4.69 11.91 6.28
C PRO A 37 3.57 12.89 5.87
N PRO A 38 2.33 12.72 6.35
CA PRO A 38 1.26 13.69 6.12
C PRO A 38 1.64 15.08 6.63
N GLN A 39 0.95 16.11 6.13
CA GLN A 39 1.21 17.47 6.58
C GLN A 39 0.91 17.60 8.08
N GLU A 40 1.92 18.02 8.84
CA GLU A 40 1.76 18.32 10.26
C GLU A 40 1.07 19.67 10.45
N THR A 41 0.13 19.69 11.39
CA THR A 41 -0.61 20.90 11.79
C THR A 41 -0.59 21.11 13.29
N MET A 42 -0.03 20.17 14.05
CA MET A 42 0.12 20.23 15.50
C MET A 42 1.57 19.86 15.87
N PHE A 43 2.19 20.65 16.72
CA PHE A 43 3.60 20.49 17.10
C PHE A 43 3.76 20.47 18.62
N GLN A 44 4.75 19.74 19.12
CA GLN A 44 5.03 19.64 20.56
C GLN A 44 5.35 21.00 21.20
N SER A 45 5.97 21.91 20.44
CA SER A 45 6.31 23.26 20.89
C SER A 45 5.11 24.23 20.95
N GLU A 46 3.94 23.84 20.45
CA GLU A 46 2.74 24.67 20.35
C GLU A 46 1.57 24.04 21.15
N PRO A 47 1.62 24.03 22.49
CA PRO A 47 0.65 23.29 23.33
C PRO A 47 -0.80 23.80 23.20
N ASP A 48 -0.98 25.05 22.78
CA ASP A 48 -2.31 25.64 22.58
C ASP A 48 -2.95 25.21 21.25
N LYS A 49 -2.16 24.68 20.32
CA LYS A 49 -2.64 24.25 19.00
C LYS A 49 -3.14 22.82 19.05
N LYS A 50 -4.47 22.68 19.04
CA LYS A 50 -5.19 21.41 19.07
C LYS A 50 -5.77 21.08 17.69
N LEU A 51 -6.43 19.92 17.60
CA LEU A 51 -7.25 19.52 16.44
C LEU A 51 -6.47 19.29 15.15
N GLY A 52 -5.23 18.79 15.26
CA GLY A 52 -4.32 18.63 14.12
C GLY A 52 -3.71 17.24 13.99
N VAL A 53 -2.71 17.16 13.11
CA VAL A 53 -1.87 15.98 12.85
C VAL A 53 -0.45 16.27 13.31
N ARG A 54 0.16 15.32 13.99
CA ARG A 54 1.54 15.35 14.49
C ARG A 54 2.24 14.05 14.11
N VAL A 55 3.51 14.13 13.71
CA VAL A 55 4.31 12.96 13.38
C VAL A 55 5.61 12.98 14.19
N ASP A 56 5.74 12.04 15.12
CA ASP A 56 7.01 11.82 15.82
C ASP A 56 7.78 10.72 15.06
N THR A 57 8.90 11.07 14.43
CA THR A 57 9.72 10.14 13.63
C THR A 57 11.19 10.22 14.02
N GLY A 58 11.85 9.06 14.04
CA GLY A 58 13.31 8.94 14.19
C GLY A 58 14.04 8.74 12.86
N VAL A 59 13.30 8.71 11.74
CA VAL A 59 13.81 8.39 10.41
C VAL A 59 13.50 9.49 9.41
N TYR A 60 14.21 9.47 8.27
CA TYR A 60 14.08 10.44 7.20
C TYR A 60 14.25 9.78 5.82
N GLU A 61 13.78 10.44 4.77
CA GLU A 61 13.91 9.97 3.39
C GLU A 61 15.38 9.74 3.01
N GLY A 62 15.67 8.57 2.45
CA GLY A 62 17.00 8.14 2.08
C GLY A 62 17.80 7.48 3.20
N GLY A 63 17.30 7.52 4.44
CA GLY A 63 17.81 6.71 5.56
C GLY A 63 17.53 5.23 5.37
N GLU A 64 18.08 4.41 6.25
CA GLU A 64 17.96 2.94 6.22
C GLU A 64 17.34 2.44 7.53
N ILE A 65 16.46 1.44 7.41
CA ILE A 65 15.92 0.68 8.53
C ILE A 65 16.76 -0.60 8.67
N PRO A 66 17.74 -0.63 9.59
CA PRO A 66 18.58 -1.80 9.78
C PRO A 66 17.87 -2.85 10.64
N MET A 67 18.35 -4.09 10.57
CA MET A 67 17.84 -5.20 11.37
C MET A 67 18.12 -5.10 12.89
N TYR A 68 18.97 -4.17 13.33
CA TYR A 68 19.46 -4.11 14.72
C TYR A 68 18.53 -3.39 15.71
N TYR A 69 17.53 -2.65 15.21
CA TYR A 69 16.62 -1.85 16.02
C TYR A 69 15.16 -2.28 15.84
N ASP A 70 14.26 -1.60 16.54
CA ASP A 70 12.81 -1.80 16.51
C ASP A 70 12.20 -1.43 15.14
N SER A 71 11.09 -2.06 14.76
CA SER A 71 10.38 -1.85 13.49
C SER A 71 9.66 -0.50 13.41
N MET A 72 9.44 0.18 14.54
CA MET A 72 8.73 1.45 14.59
C MET A 72 9.53 2.57 13.92
N ILE A 73 8.96 3.14 12.86
CA ILE A 73 9.55 4.24 12.09
C ILE A 73 8.91 5.59 12.41
N ALA A 74 7.64 5.62 12.79
CA ALA A 74 6.97 6.84 13.20
C ALA A 74 5.78 6.57 14.14
N LYS A 75 5.42 7.58 14.93
CA LYS A 75 4.11 7.69 15.58
C LYS A 75 3.31 8.74 14.83
N LEU A 76 2.22 8.30 14.21
CA LEU A 76 1.25 9.20 13.60
C LEU A 76 0.17 9.49 14.64
N ILE A 77 0.05 10.76 15.03
CA ILE A 77 -0.82 11.20 16.10
C ILE A 77 -1.80 12.22 15.53
N VAL A 78 -3.08 12.07 15.87
CA VAL A 78 -4.10 13.07 15.53
C VAL A 78 -4.87 13.49 16.76
N HIS A 79 -5.36 14.72 16.73
CA HIS A 79 -6.30 15.26 17.70
C HIS A 79 -7.58 15.70 16.99
N GLY A 80 -8.75 15.37 17.55
CA GLY A 80 -10.05 15.71 17.01
C GLY A 80 -11.00 16.30 18.05
N THR A 81 -12.11 16.87 17.59
CA THR A 81 -13.16 17.43 18.46
C THR A 81 -13.86 16.34 19.25
N ASP A 82 -14.03 15.19 18.61
CA ASP A 82 -14.55 13.96 19.20
C ASP A 82 -13.82 12.75 18.60
N ARG A 83 -14.21 11.55 19.04
CA ARG A 83 -13.58 10.30 18.62
C ARG A 83 -13.73 10.04 17.11
N ASN A 84 -14.88 10.36 16.52
CA ASN A 84 -15.14 10.12 15.10
C ASN A 84 -14.35 11.10 14.23
N ASP A 85 -14.27 12.38 14.63
CA ASP A 85 -13.39 13.36 13.98
C ASP A 85 -11.91 12.93 14.06
N ALA A 86 -11.46 12.39 15.21
CA ALA A 86 -10.12 11.83 15.33
C ALA A 86 -9.90 10.62 14.39
N ILE A 87 -10.87 9.70 14.28
CA ILE A 87 -10.78 8.56 13.34
C ILE A 87 -10.69 9.06 11.89
N GLN A 88 -11.58 9.95 11.47
CA GLN A 88 -11.59 10.50 10.10
C GLN A 88 -10.28 11.22 9.78
N LYS A 89 -9.76 12.00 10.72
CA LYS A 89 -8.48 12.70 10.59
C LYS A 89 -7.30 11.73 10.49
N MET A 90 -7.30 10.65 11.29
CA MET A 90 -6.27 9.60 11.19
C MET A 90 -6.31 8.90 9.84
N ARG A 91 -7.50 8.55 9.35
CA ARG A 91 -7.67 7.90 8.03
C ARG A 91 -7.14 8.79 6.90
N ALA A 92 -7.47 10.08 6.91
CA ALA A 92 -6.95 11.04 5.94
C ALA A 92 -5.41 11.18 6.03
N ALA A 93 -4.86 11.20 7.25
CA ALA A 93 -3.43 11.28 7.48
C ALA A 93 -2.68 10.02 6.99
N LEU A 94 -3.21 8.82 7.25
CA LEU A 94 -2.66 7.56 6.74
C LEU A 94 -2.67 7.49 5.22
N ASN A 95 -3.75 7.95 4.57
CA ASN A 95 -3.79 8.01 3.10
C ASN A 95 -2.67 8.89 2.52
N GLY A 96 -2.32 9.97 3.24
CA GLY A 96 -1.23 10.86 2.87
C GLY A 96 0.17 10.33 3.17
N PHE A 97 0.33 9.31 4.01
CA PHE A 97 1.65 8.85 4.45
C PHE A 97 2.31 7.96 3.38
N VAL A 98 3.26 8.54 2.64
CA VAL A 98 3.98 7.84 1.57
C VAL A 98 5.28 7.25 2.10
N ILE A 99 5.39 5.91 2.03
CA ILE A 99 6.60 5.15 2.38
C ILE A 99 6.92 4.23 1.21
N ARG A 100 8.16 4.26 0.69
CA ARG A 100 8.64 3.38 -0.38
C ARG A 100 10.04 2.87 -0.06
N GLY A 101 10.36 1.68 -0.58
CA GLY A 101 11.62 0.97 -0.34
C GLY A 101 11.53 -0.12 0.73
N ILE A 102 10.53 -0.01 1.62
CA ILE A 102 10.14 -1.03 2.59
C ILE A 102 8.61 -1.19 2.57
N SER A 103 8.12 -2.27 3.17
CA SER A 103 6.71 -2.47 3.54
C SER A 103 6.39 -1.76 4.85
N SER A 104 5.13 -1.40 5.06
CA SER A 104 4.68 -0.80 6.32
C SER A 104 3.29 -1.30 6.72
N ASN A 105 2.98 -1.22 8.02
CA ASN A 105 1.69 -1.63 8.56
C ASN A 105 0.51 -0.67 8.29
N ILE A 106 0.71 0.37 7.47
CA ILE A 106 -0.33 1.38 7.16
C ILE A 106 -1.64 0.75 6.64
N PRO A 107 -1.65 -0.22 5.71
CA PRO A 107 -2.88 -0.84 5.24
C PRO A 107 -3.69 -1.48 6.38
N PHE A 108 -3.01 -2.15 7.31
CA PHE A 108 -3.63 -2.75 8.49
C PHE A 108 -4.20 -1.67 9.43
N GLN A 109 -3.45 -0.60 9.71
CA GLN A 109 -3.94 0.52 10.51
C GLN A 109 -5.20 1.15 9.89
N ALA A 110 -5.23 1.31 8.57
CA ALA A 110 -6.40 1.84 7.86
C ALA A 110 -7.62 0.91 7.96
N ALA A 111 -7.42 -0.40 7.92
CA ALA A 111 -8.46 -1.41 8.10
C ALA A 111 -9.03 -1.38 9.53
N LEU A 112 -8.16 -1.35 10.54
CA LEU A 112 -8.55 -1.25 11.95
C LEU A 112 -9.43 -0.02 12.20
N LEU A 113 -9.03 1.14 11.67
CA LEU A 113 -9.79 2.39 11.82
C LEU A 113 -11.12 2.38 11.07
N ALA A 114 -11.31 1.49 10.09
CA ALA A 114 -12.59 1.28 9.41
C ALA A 114 -13.49 0.28 10.14
N HIS A 115 -12.90 -0.59 10.98
CA HIS A 115 -13.61 -1.74 11.52
C HIS A 115 -14.79 -1.31 12.43
N PRO A 116 -16.02 -1.83 12.23
CA PRO A 116 -17.21 -1.37 12.98
C PRO A 116 -17.07 -1.44 14.50
N LYS A 117 -16.45 -2.51 15.03
CA LYS A 117 -16.14 -2.64 16.47
C LYS A 117 -15.16 -1.57 16.96
N PHE A 118 -14.14 -1.22 16.16
CA PHE A 118 -13.24 -0.13 16.51
C PHE A 118 -13.97 1.20 16.50
N VAL A 119 -14.79 1.49 15.49
CA VAL A 119 -15.56 2.75 15.37
C VAL A 119 -16.57 2.91 16.51
N SER A 120 -17.28 1.84 16.88
CA SER A 120 -18.23 1.86 18.00
C SER A 120 -17.57 1.91 19.39
N GLY A 121 -16.31 1.47 19.49
CA GLY A 121 -15.62 1.34 20.78
C GLY A 121 -15.87 0.02 21.50
N ASP A 122 -16.61 -0.91 20.88
CA ASP A 122 -16.91 -2.24 21.41
C ASP A 122 -15.81 -3.25 21.01
N PHE A 123 -14.69 -3.19 21.71
CA PHE A 123 -13.57 -4.10 21.51
C PHE A 123 -12.84 -4.39 22.82
N ASN A 124 -12.09 -5.50 22.82
CA ASN A 124 -11.32 -5.97 23.97
C ASN A 124 -9.85 -6.20 23.56
N THR A 125 -9.00 -6.67 24.48
CA THR A 125 -7.57 -6.94 24.22
C THR A 125 -7.34 -8.12 23.27
N GLY A 126 -8.32 -8.99 23.08
CA GLY A 126 -8.33 -10.08 22.10
C GLY A 126 -8.84 -9.67 20.71
N PHE A 127 -9.22 -8.42 20.48
CA PHE A 127 -9.82 -7.95 19.22
C PHE A 127 -9.04 -8.38 17.98
N ILE A 128 -7.71 -8.23 17.96
CA ILE A 128 -6.90 -8.61 16.80
C ILE A 128 -6.96 -10.13 16.58
N ALA A 129 -6.82 -10.92 17.64
CA ALA A 129 -6.90 -12.38 17.55
C ALA A 129 -8.28 -12.87 17.12
N GLU A 130 -9.36 -12.18 17.50
CA GLU A 130 -10.73 -12.52 17.10
C GLU A 130 -11.02 -12.22 15.62
N ASN A 131 -10.46 -11.12 15.07
CA ASN A 131 -10.85 -10.62 13.76
C ASN A 131 -9.78 -10.86 12.67
N TYR A 132 -8.53 -11.12 13.05
CA TYR A 132 -7.39 -11.30 12.14
C TYR A 132 -6.57 -12.57 12.48
N ALA A 133 -7.22 -13.61 13.01
CA ALA A 133 -6.57 -14.87 13.43
C ALA A 133 -5.78 -15.55 12.30
N HIS A 134 -6.23 -15.37 11.06
CA HIS A 134 -5.67 -15.99 9.86
C HIS A 134 -4.72 -15.05 9.10
N GLY A 135 -4.26 -13.98 9.75
CA GLY A 135 -3.47 -12.92 9.13
C GLY A 135 -4.35 -11.82 8.53
N PHE A 136 -3.70 -10.88 7.87
CA PHE A 136 -4.33 -9.74 7.23
C PHE A 136 -4.30 -9.90 5.70
N VAL A 137 -5.46 -9.83 5.07
CA VAL A 137 -5.62 -9.98 3.61
C VAL A 137 -6.17 -8.71 2.98
N ALA A 138 -6.08 -8.58 1.66
CA ALA A 138 -6.52 -7.38 0.95
C ALA A 138 -8.03 -7.12 1.11
N GLU A 139 -8.82 -8.19 1.27
CA GLU A 139 -10.26 -8.18 1.46
C GLU A 139 -10.67 -7.57 2.82
N ASP A 140 -9.77 -7.53 3.80
CA ASP A 140 -10.01 -6.93 5.11
C ASP A 140 -10.09 -5.39 5.06
N VAL A 141 -9.81 -4.79 3.90
CA VAL A 141 -9.90 -3.36 3.67
C VAL A 141 -10.91 -3.01 2.58
N PRO A 142 -12.21 -3.28 2.81
CA PRO A 142 -13.22 -2.93 1.83
C PRO A 142 -13.28 -1.41 1.68
N HIS A 143 -13.23 -0.95 0.43
CA HIS A 143 -13.44 0.45 0.13
C HIS A 143 -14.95 0.74 0.08
N GLU A 144 -15.41 1.78 0.78
CA GLU A 144 -16.84 2.18 0.78
C GLU A 144 -17.36 2.51 -0.62
N ASP A 145 -16.48 3.04 -1.47
CA ASP A 145 -16.77 3.30 -2.89
C ASP A 145 -15.64 2.81 -3.82
N PRO A 146 -15.57 1.52 -4.17
CA PRO A 146 -14.42 0.97 -4.92
C PRO A 146 -14.29 1.57 -6.32
N LEU A 147 -15.40 2.02 -6.92
CA LEU A 147 -15.42 2.69 -8.22
C LEU A 147 -14.72 4.06 -8.20
N PHE A 148 -14.54 4.68 -7.03
CA PHE A 148 -13.73 5.89 -6.90
C PHE A 148 -12.27 5.65 -7.34
N LEU A 149 -11.67 4.50 -7.01
CA LEU A 149 -10.29 4.20 -7.42
C LEU A 149 -10.17 4.01 -8.94
N VAL A 150 -11.19 3.40 -9.54
CA VAL A 150 -11.33 3.23 -10.99
C VAL A 150 -11.47 4.60 -11.67
N ALA A 151 -12.33 5.46 -11.13
CA ALA A 151 -12.53 6.82 -11.63
C ALA A 151 -11.25 7.65 -11.52
N LEU A 152 -10.52 7.54 -10.39
CA LEU A 152 -9.25 8.22 -10.17
C LEU A 152 -8.17 7.72 -11.16
N ALA A 153 -8.14 6.42 -11.49
CA ALA A 153 -7.25 5.88 -12.51
C ALA A 153 -7.48 6.54 -13.88
N ALA A 154 -8.75 6.58 -14.31
CA ALA A 154 -9.13 7.17 -15.59
C ALA A 154 -8.85 8.68 -15.63
N PHE A 155 -9.17 9.40 -14.55
CA PHE A 155 -8.86 10.82 -14.38
C PHE A 155 -7.36 11.10 -14.52
N MET A 156 -6.52 10.36 -13.80
CA MET A 156 -5.06 10.53 -13.84
C MET A 156 -4.49 10.17 -15.22
N HIS A 157 -5.02 9.12 -15.86
CA HIS A 157 -4.64 8.77 -17.22
C HIS A 157 -5.05 9.84 -18.25
N ARG A 158 -6.25 10.43 -18.12
CA ARG A 158 -6.72 11.51 -19.00
C ARG A 158 -5.83 12.75 -18.92
N ARG A 159 -5.37 13.13 -17.71
CA ARG A 159 -4.38 14.20 -17.50
C ARG A 159 -3.05 13.89 -18.17
N TYR A 160 -2.54 12.67 -17.98
CA TYR A 160 -1.32 12.22 -18.64
C TYR A 160 -1.43 12.30 -20.17
N ARG A 161 -2.55 11.84 -20.74
CA ARG A 161 -2.83 11.92 -22.18
C ARG A 161 -2.91 13.37 -22.67
N ALA A 162 -3.54 14.28 -21.90
CA ALA A 162 -3.60 15.71 -22.22
C ALA A 162 -2.20 16.32 -22.33
N ARG A 163 -1.34 16.04 -21.35
CA ARG A 163 0.05 16.48 -21.37
C ARG A 163 0.83 15.87 -22.54
N ALA A 164 0.61 14.59 -22.84
CA ALA A 164 1.27 13.91 -23.96
C ALA A 164 0.83 14.43 -25.33
N SER A 165 -0.42 14.88 -25.49
CA SER A 165 -0.87 15.57 -26.70
C SER A 165 -0.30 16.98 -26.86
N GLY A 166 0.45 17.50 -25.88
CA GLY A 166 1.17 18.78 -25.96
C GLY A 166 2.62 18.65 -26.43
N ILE A 167 3.09 17.47 -26.84
CA ILE A 167 4.48 17.28 -27.29
C ILE A 167 4.74 18.09 -28.56
N SER A 168 5.88 18.77 -28.61
CA SER A 168 6.32 19.59 -29.74
C SER A 168 6.56 18.77 -31.02
N GLY A 169 6.45 19.40 -32.19
CA GLY A 169 6.75 18.76 -33.48
C GLY A 169 5.62 17.90 -34.04
N GLN A 170 4.39 18.08 -33.53
CA GLN A 170 3.22 17.47 -34.15
C GLN A 170 2.94 18.06 -35.53
N MET A 171 2.36 17.21 -36.38
CA MET A 171 1.92 17.63 -37.71
C MET A 171 0.73 18.59 -37.56
N ALA A 172 0.89 19.81 -38.08
CA ALA A 172 -0.14 20.83 -38.02
C ALA A 172 -1.46 20.33 -38.62
N GLY A 173 -2.57 20.56 -37.91
CA GLY A 173 -3.91 20.12 -38.29
C GLY A 173 -4.19 18.62 -38.06
N HIS A 174 -3.20 17.86 -37.60
CA HIS A 174 -3.29 16.43 -37.29
C HIS A 174 -2.78 16.14 -35.88
N GLU A 175 -2.93 17.12 -34.97
CA GLU A 175 -2.57 16.97 -33.57
C GLU A 175 -3.40 15.87 -32.92
N VAL A 176 -2.79 15.19 -31.94
CA VAL A 176 -3.46 14.09 -31.23
C VAL A 176 -4.64 14.66 -30.43
N LYS A 177 -5.85 14.23 -30.78
CA LYS A 177 -7.05 14.49 -30.00
C LYS A 177 -7.25 13.37 -28.99
N VAL A 178 -7.25 13.73 -27.71
CA VAL A 178 -7.52 12.77 -26.63
C VAL A 178 -9.02 12.52 -26.56
N GLY A 179 -9.44 11.28 -26.81
CA GLY A 179 -10.84 10.88 -26.67
C GLY A 179 -11.30 10.85 -25.20
N GLU A 180 -12.61 10.67 -25.02
CA GLU A 180 -13.26 10.68 -23.71
C GLU A 180 -13.55 9.26 -23.19
N SER A 181 -13.61 8.27 -24.08
CA SER A 181 -13.88 6.88 -23.72
C SER A 181 -12.59 6.12 -23.39
N PHE A 182 -12.56 5.52 -22.22
CA PHE A 182 -11.48 4.69 -21.71
C PHE A 182 -12.04 3.39 -21.14
N VAL A 183 -11.17 2.42 -20.96
CA VAL A 183 -11.46 1.21 -20.20
C VAL A 183 -10.38 1.05 -19.14
N VAL A 184 -10.77 0.96 -17.88
CA VAL A 184 -9.87 0.69 -16.77
C VAL A 184 -9.88 -0.81 -16.50
N ALA A 185 -8.75 -1.45 -16.72
CA ALA A 185 -8.50 -2.84 -16.36
C ALA A 185 -7.88 -2.89 -14.96
N ASN A 186 -8.66 -3.33 -13.97
CA ASN A 186 -8.16 -3.70 -12.65
C ASN A 186 -7.44 -5.05 -12.76
N LEU A 187 -6.15 -5.07 -12.47
CA LEU A 187 -5.31 -6.24 -12.60
C LEU A 187 -5.50 -7.16 -11.38
N GLY A 188 -6.28 -8.23 -11.55
CA GLY A 188 -6.41 -9.29 -10.55
C GLY A 188 -5.34 -10.38 -10.65
N ALA A 189 -5.36 -11.28 -9.67
CA ALA A 189 -4.50 -12.47 -9.60
C ALA A 189 -4.73 -13.40 -10.80
N GLU A 190 -3.71 -14.18 -11.16
CA GLU A 190 -3.79 -15.22 -12.20
C GLU A 190 -4.29 -14.75 -13.58
N GLY A 191 -4.18 -13.44 -13.87
CA GLY A 191 -4.66 -12.87 -15.13
C GLY A 191 -6.17 -12.60 -15.15
N HIS A 192 -6.88 -12.80 -14.03
CA HIS A 192 -8.29 -12.47 -13.89
C HIS A 192 -8.49 -10.96 -13.69
N HIS A 193 -8.45 -10.23 -14.80
CA HIS A 193 -8.65 -8.78 -14.80
C HIS A 193 -10.13 -8.40 -14.86
N GLN A 194 -10.51 -7.38 -14.10
CA GLN A 194 -11.85 -6.77 -14.20
C GLN A 194 -11.78 -5.52 -15.06
N TYR A 195 -12.72 -5.35 -15.98
CA TYR A 195 -12.73 -4.25 -16.93
C TYR A 195 -13.91 -3.34 -16.66
N HIS A 196 -13.65 -2.04 -16.60
CA HIS A 196 -14.66 -1.01 -16.38
C HIS A 196 -14.63 -0.03 -17.54
N ASP A 197 -15.75 0.10 -18.25
CA ASP A 197 -15.94 1.18 -19.20
C ASP A 197 -16.07 2.50 -18.44
N VAL A 198 -15.26 3.49 -18.84
CA VAL A 198 -15.19 4.79 -18.19
C VAL A 198 -15.27 5.88 -19.25
N THR A 199 -16.07 6.91 -19.00
CA THR A 199 -16.04 8.13 -19.80
C THR A 199 -15.49 9.26 -18.95
N VAL A 200 -14.54 10.03 -19.49
CA VAL A 200 -13.95 11.21 -18.86
C VAL A 200 -14.23 12.42 -19.74
N THR A 201 -15.15 13.28 -19.29
CA THR A 201 -15.59 14.50 -19.99
C THR A 201 -15.16 15.75 -19.22
N ASP A 202 -15.41 16.92 -19.81
CA ASP A 202 -15.24 18.23 -19.16
C ASP A 202 -13.82 18.44 -18.59
N PHE A 203 -12.82 17.90 -19.30
CA PHE A 203 -11.43 18.04 -18.90
C PHE A 203 -11.00 19.51 -19.03
N GLU A 204 -10.70 20.13 -17.88
CA GLU A 204 -10.17 21.47 -17.81
C GLU A 204 -8.75 21.45 -17.25
N ASP A 205 -7.78 21.90 -18.06
CA ASP A 205 -6.35 21.76 -17.76
C ASP A 205 -5.90 22.62 -16.57
N LYS A 206 -6.43 23.86 -16.45
CA LYS A 206 -6.01 24.82 -15.41
C LYS A 206 -6.50 24.44 -14.01
N SER A 207 -7.77 24.08 -13.90
CA SER A 207 -8.38 23.61 -12.65
C SER A 207 -8.03 22.16 -12.35
N GLY A 208 -7.58 21.42 -13.37
CA GLY A 208 -7.32 20.00 -13.29
C GLY A 208 -8.58 19.21 -12.97
N SER A 209 -9.75 19.68 -13.40
CA SER A 209 -11.04 19.01 -13.15
C SER A 209 -11.51 18.16 -14.32
N SER A 210 -12.28 17.12 -14.04
CA SER A 210 -13.03 16.35 -15.04
C SER A 210 -14.24 15.68 -14.41
N ALA A 211 -15.27 15.44 -15.21
CA ALA A 211 -16.35 14.52 -14.86
C ALA A 211 -15.96 13.11 -15.32
N VAL A 212 -16.09 12.13 -14.43
CA VAL A 212 -15.79 10.72 -14.70
C VAL A 212 -17.04 9.89 -14.45
N SER A 213 -17.50 9.16 -15.46
CA SER A 213 -18.64 8.24 -15.37
C SER A 213 -18.18 6.80 -15.46
N VAL A 214 -18.53 5.97 -14.48
CA VAL A 214 -18.21 4.54 -14.43
C VAL A 214 -19.27 3.78 -13.65
N GLY A 215 -19.74 2.64 -14.19
CA GLY A 215 -20.69 1.76 -13.50
C GLY A 215 -22.00 2.45 -13.08
N GLY A 216 -22.46 3.44 -13.86
CA GLY A 216 -23.66 4.24 -13.56
C GLY A 216 -23.46 5.34 -12.50
N LYS A 217 -22.28 5.46 -11.91
CA LYS A 217 -21.91 6.55 -11.00
C LYS A 217 -21.17 7.67 -11.74
N SER A 218 -21.33 8.90 -11.26
CA SER A 218 -20.62 10.08 -11.77
C SER A 218 -19.77 10.70 -10.67
N TYR A 219 -18.55 11.10 -11.03
CA TYR A 219 -17.54 11.67 -10.16
C TYR A 219 -17.03 12.97 -10.75
N GLN A 220 -17.26 14.09 -10.05
CA GLN A 220 -16.60 15.34 -10.35
C GLN A 220 -15.28 15.39 -9.58
N ILE A 221 -14.17 15.12 -10.26
CA ILE A 221 -12.84 15.07 -9.63
C ILE A 221 -12.05 16.31 -10.03
N SER A 222 -11.44 16.99 -9.06
CA SER A 222 -10.49 18.07 -9.29
C SER A 222 -9.23 17.87 -8.44
N SER A 223 -8.07 18.13 -9.02
CA SER A 223 -6.79 18.05 -8.33
C SER A 223 -5.74 18.91 -9.03
N THR A 224 -4.88 19.57 -8.27
CA THR A 224 -3.71 20.28 -8.81
C THR A 224 -2.43 19.44 -8.74
N ALA A 225 -2.52 18.16 -8.37
CA ALA A 225 -1.36 17.29 -8.23
C ALA A 225 -0.59 17.18 -9.56
N THR A 226 0.72 17.35 -9.48
CA THR A 226 1.60 17.24 -10.65
C THR A 226 1.80 15.77 -11.00
N LEU A 227 1.85 15.45 -12.30
CA LEU A 227 2.16 14.09 -12.75
C LEU A 227 3.52 13.64 -12.18
N GLY A 228 3.55 12.47 -11.55
CA GLY A 228 4.73 11.93 -10.87
C GLY A 228 4.75 12.16 -9.35
N GLN A 229 3.90 13.05 -8.82
CA GLN A 229 3.67 13.10 -7.37
C GLN A 229 2.88 11.87 -6.92
N ILE A 230 3.38 11.18 -5.89
CA ILE A 230 2.72 10.00 -5.33
C ILE A 230 1.46 10.39 -4.55
N ARG A 231 1.55 11.38 -3.67
CA ARG A 231 0.39 11.88 -2.92
C ARG A 231 -0.45 12.78 -3.83
N VAL A 232 -1.70 12.38 -4.08
CA VAL A 232 -2.68 13.14 -4.85
C VAL A 232 -3.76 13.62 -3.90
N GLN A 233 -3.94 14.94 -3.84
CA GLN A 233 -4.99 15.58 -3.04
C GLN A 233 -5.92 16.36 -3.97
N GLY A 234 -7.19 16.41 -3.62
CA GLY A 234 -8.19 17.01 -4.46
C GLY A 234 -9.58 17.02 -3.84
N SER A 235 -10.57 17.34 -4.67
CA SER A 235 -11.98 17.21 -4.34
C SER A 235 -12.64 16.18 -5.26
N CYS A 236 -13.53 15.38 -4.71
CA CYS A 236 -14.42 14.50 -5.44
C CYS A 236 -15.85 14.75 -4.98
N ASN A 237 -16.74 15.16 -5.89
CA ASN A 237 -18.13 15.51 -5.57
C ASN A 237 -18.25 16.54 -4.43
N GLY A 238 -17.32 17.50 -4.37
CA GLY A 238 -17.25 18.53 -3.33
C GLY A 238 -16.55 18.10 -2.04
N MET A 239 -16.26 16.82 -1.85
CA MET A 239 -15.57 16.30 -0.66
C MET A 239 -14.06 16.20 -0.90
N GLY A 240 -13.26 16.65 0.06
CA GLY A 240 -11.80 16.52 -0.02
C GLY A 240 -11.37 15.04 0.04
N PHE A 241 -10.37 14.67 -0.75
CA PHE A 241 -9.72 13.35 -0.67
C PHE A 241 -8.20 13.50 -0.67
N THR A 242 -7.53 12.49 -0.12
CA THR A 242 -6.08 12.28 -0.25
C THR A 242 -5.87 10.83 -0.59
N ALA A 243 -5.22 10.53 -1.71
CA ALA A 243 -4.90 9.18 -2.16
C ALA A 243 -3.43 9.10 -2.61
N GLN A 244 -2.92 7.88 -2.79
CA GLN A 244 -1.61 7.66 -3.41
C GLN A 244 -1.82 7.14 -4.83
N VAL A 245 -1.19 7.77 -5.82
CA VAL A 245 -1.21 7.33 -7.22
C VAL A 245 0.21 7.34 -7.75
N GLU A 246 0.67 6.19 -8.25
CA GLU A 246 2.00 6.08 -8.82
C GLU A 246 1.99 5.21 -10.07
N ARG A 247 2.86 5.53 -11.03
CA ARG A 247 3.02 4.75 -12.25
C ARG A 247 4.26 3.88 -12.13
N GLY A 248 4.14 2.63 -12.57
CA GLY A 248 5.26 1.70 -12.65
C GLY A 248 5.78 1.24 -11.30
N ALA A 249 4.90 1.18 -10.29
CA ALA A 249 5.18 0.43 -9.08
C ALA A 249 4.92 -1.07 -9.32
N GLY A 250 5.69 -1.93 -8.64
CA GLY A 250 5.50 -3.38 -8.70
C GLY A 250 6.06 -4.03 -9.96
N LYS A 251 5.38 -5.07 -10.45
CA LYS A 251 5.84 -5.92 -11.57
C LYS A 251 5.50 -5.36 -12.96
N ASN A 252 4.60 -4.37 -13.04
CA ASN A 252 4.13 -3.81 -14.30
C ASN A 252 4.46 -2.30 -14.42
N PRO A 253 5.46 -1.90 -15.23
CA PRO A 253 5.87 -0.49 -15.36
C PRO A 253 4.80 0.41 -15.99
N LEU A 254 3.78 -0.17 -16.62
CA LEU A 254 2.70 0.56 -17.29
C LEU A 254 1.47 0.74 -16.41
N ALA A 255 1.34 -0.02 -15.33
CA ALA A 255 0.20 0.07 -14.42
C ALA A 255 0.30 1.32 -13.52
N LEU A 256 -0.87 1.85 -13.18
CA LEU A 256 -1.07 2.79 -12.09
C LEU A 256 -1.39 1.99 -10.83
N ARG A 257 -0.64 2.19 -9.75
CA ARG A 257 -1.01 1.72 -8.42
C ARG A 257 -1.70 2.87 -7.69
N ILE A 258 -2.92 2.62 -7.25
CA ILE A 258 -3.78 3.59 -6.56
C ILE A 258 -4.11 3.04 -5.19
N ALA A 259 -3.84 3.80 -4.13
CA ALA A 259 -4.17 3.40 -2.77
C ALA A 259 -4.99 4.49 -2.06
N HIS A 260 -6.08 4.07 -1.42
CA HIS A 260 -6.96 4.93 -0.63
C HIS A 260 -7.66 4.10 0.44
N ASN A 261 -7.73 4.63 1.66
CA ASN A 261 -8.34 3.98 2.83
C ASN A 261 -7.83 2.56 3.07
N GLY A 262 -6.56 2.30 2.73
CA GLY A 262 -5.88 1.00 2.85
C GLY A 262 -6.20 -0.01 1.73
N THR A 263 -7.22 0.24 0.90
CA THR A 263 -7.45 -0.53 -0.33
C THR A 263 -6.45 -0.12 -1.41
N GLN A 264 -5.96 -1.10 -2.18
CA GLN A 264 -5.06 -0.87 -3.30
C GLN A 264 -5.68 -1.41 -4.60
N LEU A 265 -5.60 -0.62 -5.67
CA LEU A 265 -5.98 -0.96 -7.02
C LEU A 265 -4.73 -0.89 -7.92
N GLU A 266 -4.43 -1.95 -8.66
CA GLU A 266 -3.46 -1.91 -9.74
C GLU A 266 -4.21 -1.85 -11.06
N ALA A 267 -4.09 -0.74 -11.78
CA ALA A 267 -4.95 -0.42 -12.92
C ALA A 267 -4.13 -0.09 -14.17
N MET A 268 -4.53 -0.68 -15.30
CA MET A 268 -4.14 -0.21 -16.63
C MET A 268 -5.31 0.50 -17.28
N VAL A 269 -5.05 1.62 -17.95
CA VAL A 269 -6.10 2.40 -18.61
C VAL A 269 -5.86 2.38 -20.12
N PHE A 270 -6.85 1.90 -20.87
CA PHE A 270 -6.77 1.70 -22.31
C PHE A 270 -7.81 2.53 -23.06
N SER A 271 -7.64 2.63 -24.38
CA SER A 271 -8.76 2.90 -25.28
C SER A 271 -9.69 1.67 -25.37
N PRO A 272 -10.94 1.81 -25.83
CA PRO A 272 -11.85 0.67 -25.99
C PRO A 272 -11.31 -0.44 -26.92
N LEU A 273 -10.54 -0.08 -27.95
CA LEU A 273 -9.85 -1.08 -28.77
C LEU A 273 -8.68 -1.72 -28.02
N GLY A 274 -7.88 -0.91 -27.31
CA GLY A 274 -6.74 -1.41 -26.53
C GLY A 274 -7.14 -2.42 -25.47
N ALA A 275 -8.26 -2.20 -24.77
CA ALA A 275 -8.76 -3.16 -23.78
C ALA A 275 -9.20 -4.49 -24.41
N ARG A 276 -9.90 -4.43 -25.56
CA ARG A 276 -10.27 -5.63 -26.31
C ARG A 276 -9.05 -6.45 -26.72
N LEU A 277 -7.96 -5.80 -27.14
CA LEU A 277 -6.70 -6.48 -27.46
C LEU A 277 -5.99 -7.00 -26.20
N HIS A 278 -6.05 -6.26 -25.09
CA HIS A 278 -5.47 -6.70 -23.81
C HIS A 278 -6.12 -7.98 -23.28
N GLN A 279 -7.42 -8.13 -23.45
CA GLN A 279 -8.15 -9.35 -23.06
C GLN A 279 -7.67 -10.62 -23.80
N LEU A 280 -7.01 -10.46 -24.95
CA LEU A 280 -6.44 -11.57 -25.72
C LEU A 280 -5.00 -11.88 -25.32
N MET A 281 -4.38 -11.08 -24.45
CA MET A 281 -3.00 -11.32 -24.01
C MET A 281 -2.94 -12.52 -23.08
N PRO A 282 -2.08 -13.52 -23.36
CA PRO A 282 -1.92 -14.67 -22.48
C PRO A 282 -1.42 -14.26 -21.10
N TYR A 283 -1.97 -14.89 -20.06
CA TYR A 283 -1.42 -14.77 -18.72
C TYR A 283 -0.02 -15.40 -18.68
N LYS A 284 0.96 -14.61 -18.24
CA LYS A 284 2.31 -15.09 -17.99
C LYS A 284 2.43 -15.48 -16.52
N ALA A 285 2.28 -16.77 -16.24
CA ALA A 285 2.49 -17.30 -14.90
C ALA A 285 3.91 -16.97 -14.40
N PRO A 286 4.07 -16.62 -13.12
CA PRO A 286 5.39 -16.48 -12.51
C PRO A 286 6.13 -17.83 -12.57
N PRO A 287 7.48 -17.82 -12.50
CA PRO A 287 8.24 -19.05 -12.42
C PRO A 287 7.83 -19.84 -11.16
N ASP A 288 7.76 -21.16 -11.30
CA ASP A 288 7.55 -22.05 -10.16
C ASP A 288 8.82 -22.11 -9.30
N LEU A 289 8.71 -21.62 -8.07
CA LEU A 289 9.78 -21.60 -7.08
C LEU A 289 9.53 -22.56 -5.92
N SER A 290 8.56 -23.49 -6.05
CA SER A 290 8.18 -24.44 -5.00
C SER A 290 9.31 -25.36 -4.54
N LYS A 291 10.34 -25.54 -5.38
CA LYS A 291 11.56 -26.28 -5.06
C LYS A 291 12.57 -25.50 -4.21
N PHE A 292 12.30 -24.25 -3.85
CA PHE A 292 13.25 -23.42 -3.11
C PHE A 292 12.61 -22.94 -1.82
N LEU A 293 13.34 -23.09 -0.72
CA LEU A 293 13.08 -22.29 0.48
C LEU A 293 13.84 -20.98 0.33
N LEU A 294 13.10 -19.91 0.05
CA LEU A 294 13.65 -18.56 -0.04
C LEU A 294 13.51 -17.84 1.30
N SER A 295 14.47 -16.97 1.61
CA SER A 295 14.37 -16.08 2.76
C SER A 295 13.22 -15.09 2.56
N PRO A 296 12.16 -15.12 3.38
CA PRO A 296 11.01 -14.25 3.17
C PRO A 296 11.30 -12.79 3.57
N MET A 297 12.34 -12.56 4.37
CA MET A 297 12.76 -11.26 4.88
C MET A 297 14.29 -11.21 4.97
N PRO A 298 14.92 -10.02 5.00
CA PRO A 298 16.33 -9.91 5.32
C PRO A 298 16.53 -10.14 6.82
N GLY A 299 17.61 -10.82 7.20
CA GLY A 299 17.89 -11.12 8.59
C GLY A 299 19.04 -12.09 8.77
N LEU A 300 19.37 -12.40 10.01
CA LEU A 300 20.42 -13.35 10.37
C LEU A 300 19.86 -14.77 10.40
N LEU A 301 20.47 -15.71 9.67
CA LEU A 301 20.12 -17.13 9.73
C LEU A 301 20.66 -17.74 11.04
N VAL A 302 19.86 -17.70 12.11
CA VAL A 302 20.29 -18.15 13.44
C VAL A 302 20.39 -19.66 13.53
N ASP A 303 19.54 -20.38 12.79
CA ASP A 303 19.54 -21.84 12.84
C ASP A 303 19.05 -22.48 11.55
N ILE A 304 19.63 -23.63 11.22
CA ILE A 304 19.16 -24.54 10.17
C ILE A 304 18.94 -25.89 10.84
N VAL A 305 17.71 -26.35 10.83
CA VAL A 305 17.26 -27.50 11.65
C VAL A 305 17.23 -28.80 10.85
N VAL A 306 17.55 -28.73 9.55
CA VAL A 306 17.50 -29.84 8.60
C VAL A 306 18.85 -30.07 7.93
N GLN A 307 19.04 -31.28 7.41
CA GLN A 307 20.26 -31.70 6.70
C GLN A 307 19.95 -32.09 5.25
N GLU A 308 20.96 -32.03 4.37
CA GLU A 308 20.84 -32.52 2.99
C GLU A 308 20.44 -34.02 2.98
N GLY A 309 19.47 -34.37 2.14
CA GLY A 309 18.89 -35.71 2.05
C GLY A 309 17.81 -36.03 3.09
N GLN A 310 17.53 -35.14 4.05
CA GLN A 310 16.48 -35.34 5.04
C GLN A 310 15.08 -35.25 4.42
N LYS A 311 14.21 -36.20 4.76
CA LYS A 311 12.77 -36.12 4.48
C LYS A 311 12.11 -35.18 5.48
N VAL A 312 11.30 -34.25 4.98
CA VAL A 312 10.53 -33.31 5.80
C VAL A 312 9.05 -33.40 5.47
N GLN A 313 8.21 -33.17 6.47
CA GLN A 313 6.75 -33.10 6.31
C GLN A 313 6.27 -31.64 6.22
N ALA A 314 5.12 -31.41 5.60
CA ALA A 314 4.47 -30.11 5.62
C ALA A 314 4.28 -29.60 7.07
N GLY A 315 4.70 -28.37 7.33
CA GLY A 315 4.71 -27.76 8.67
C GLY A 315 5.95 -28.09 9.52
N GLU A 316 6.86 -28.94 9.05
CA GLU A 316 8.12 -29.22 9.76
C GLU A 316 9.07 -28.01 9.71
N LYS A 317 9.80 -27.80 10.81
CA LYS A 317 10.72 -26.67 10.97
C LYS A 317 11.98 -26.87 10.13
N LEU A 318 12.29 -25.88 9.29
CA LEU A 318 13.45 -25.90 8.39
C LEU A 318 14.59 -24.99 8.86
N ALA A 319 14.27 -23.74 9.19
CA ALA A 319 15.25 -22.72 9.53
C ALA A 319 14.66 -21.66 10.48
N VAL A 320 15.52 -20.89 11.13
CA VAL A 320 15.15 -19.74 11.97
C VAL A 320 15.93 -18.52 11.52
N ILE A 321 15.21 -17.44 11.22
CA ILE A 321 15.80 -16.15 10.86
C ILE A 321 15.45 -15.14 11.95
N GLU A 322 16.45 -14.42 12.44
CA GLU A 322 16.27 -13.30 13.34
C GLU A 322 16.36 -11.97 12.57
N ALA A 323 15.35 -11.12 12.75
CA ALA A 323 15.35 -9.75 12.26
C ALA A 323 14.64 -8.84 13.27
N MET A 324 15.17 -7.64 13.52
CA MET A 324 14.56 -6.65 14.41
C MET A 324 14.26 -7.19 15.82
N LYS A 325 15.17 -8.03 16.35
CA LYS A 325 15.05 -8.74 17.64
C LYS A 325 13.87 -9.72 17.73
N MET A 326 13.36 -10.16 16.58
CA MET A 326 12.31 -11.17 16.48
C MET A 326 12.80 -12.39 15.69
N GLU A 327 12.56 -13.58 16.24
CA GLU A 327 12.82 -14.85 15.55
C GLU A 327 11.60 -15.26 14.71
N ASN A 328 11.82 -15.57 13.44
CA ASN A 328 10.82 -16.12 12.53
C ASN A 328 11.22 -17.53 12.12
N VAL A 329 10.32 -18.47 12.36
CA VAL A 329 10.52 -19.89 12.05
C VAL A 329 10.01 -20.16 10.64
N LEU A 330 10.88 -20.71 9.78
CA LEU A 330 10.53 -21.15 8.44
C LEU A 330 10.12 -22.61 8.47
N LEU A 331 8.94 -22.89 7.92
CA LEU A 331 8.34 -24.22 7.88
C LEU A 331 8.28 -24.75 6.44
N ALA A 332 8.26 -26.07 6.29
CA ALA A 332 8.03 -26.71 5.01
C ALA A 332 6.60 -26.49 4.53
N ALA A 333 6.44 -25.98 3.30
CA ALA A 333 5.12 -25.78 2.71
C ALA A 333 4.43 -27.10 2.30
N GLN A 334 5.22 -28.12 2.00
CA GLN A 334 4.77 -29.44 1.55
C GLN A 334 5.79 -30.51 1.95
N ASP A 335 5.38 -31.78 1.89
CA ASP A 335 6.27 -32.92 2.07
C ASP A 335 7.38 -32.91 1.00
N GLY A 336 8.61 -33.21 1.39
CA GLY A 336 9.73 -33.15 0.46
C GLY A 336 11.02 -33.77 1.00
N VAL A 337 12.06 -33.75 0.16
CA VAL A 337 13.43 -34.12 0.54
C VAL A 337 14.31 -32.90 0.34
N VAL A 338 15.07 -32.54 1.37
CA VAL A 338 16.07 -31.47 1.27
C VAL A 338 17.14 -31.92 0.29
N GLY A 339 17.33 -31.16 -0.79
CA GLY A 339 18.35 -31.38 -1.80
C GLY A 339 19.68 -30.79 -1.37
N LYS A 340 19.78 -29.46 -1.36
CA LYS A 340 21.02 -28.74 -1.10
C LYS A 340 20.80 -27.59 -0.12
N LEU A 341 21.70 -27.43 0.84
CA LEU A 341 21.76 -26.23 1.69
C LEU A 341 22.65 -25.19 1.00
N VAL A 342 22.07 -24.02 0.72
CA VAL A 342 22.74 -22.94 -0.01
C VAL A 342 23.30 -21.89 0.95
N ALA A 343 22.59 -21.60 2.04
CA ALA A 343 23.01 -20.65 3.07
C ALA A 343 23.48 -21.37 4.35
N GLY A 344 24.36 -20.72 5.11
CA GLY A 344 24.94 -21.24 6.35
C GLY A 344 24.42 -20.54 7.62
N LYS A 345 24.45 -21.25 8.75
CA LYS A 345 24.16 -20.65 10.06
C LYS A 345 25.11 -19.46 10.34
N GLY A 346 24.53 -18.34 10.79
CA GLY A 346 25.22 -17.07 11.03
C GLY A 346 25.35 -16.17 9.80
N GLU A 347 24.84 -16.60 8.64
CA GLU A 347 24.83 -15.79 7.42
C GLU A 347 23.74 -14.71 7.46
N SER A 348 24.04 -13.52 6.92
CA SER A 348 23.07 -12.45 6.73
C SER A 348 22.38 -12.62 5.39
N LEU A 349 21.07 -12.85 5.42
CA LEU A 349 20.25 -13.13 4.24
C LEU A 349 19.58 -11.85 3.71
N SER A 350 19.37 -11.83 2.39
CA SER A 350 18.51 -10.86 1.70
C SER A 350 17.13 -11.44 1.36
N VAL A 351 16.13 -10.60 1.05
CA VAL A 351 14.82 -11.09 0.58
C VAL A 351 15.00 -11.94 -0.68
N ASP A 352 14.26 -13.04 -0.73
CA ASP A 352 14.23 -14.01 -1.84
C ASP A 352 15.57 -14.74 -2.07
N GLN A 353 16.56 -14.58 -1.18
CA GLN A 353 17.79 -15.38 -1.22
C GLN A 353 17.46 -16.86 -0.94
N VAL A 354 18.00 -17.76 -1.76
CA VAL A 354 17.84 -19.21 -1.57
C VAL A 354 18.56 -19.64 -0.29
N ILE A 355 17.82 -20.26 0.62
CA ILE A 355 18.35 -20.88 1.85
C ILE A 355 18.67 -22.34 1.57
N LEU A 356 17.71 -23.06 0.99
CA LEU A 356 17.87 -24.45 0.58
C LEU A 356 16.98 -24.78 -0.62
N GLU A 357 17.32 -25.91 -1.24
CA GLU A 357 16.62 -26.47 -2.39
C GLU A 357 15.99 -27.82 -2.00
N PHE A 358 14.81 -28.12 -2.52
CA PHE A 358 14.15 -29.42 -2.46
C PHE A 358 14.40 -30.22 -3.75
N GLN A 359 14.35 -31.54 -3.66
CA GLN A 359 14.54 -32.45 -4.81
C GLN A 359 13.41 -32.37 -5.85
#